data_AF-A0A2R6M4W7-F1
#
_entry.id   AF-A0A2R6M4W7-F1
#
_cell.length_a   1.000
_cell.length_b   1.000
_cell.length_c   1.000
_cell.angle_alpha   90.00
_cell.angle_beta   90.00
_cell.angle_gamma   90.00
#
_symmetry.space_group_name_H-M   'P 1'
#
loop_
_entity.id
_entity.type
_entity.pdbx_description
1 polymer ?
#
loop_
_entity_poly.entity_id
_entity_poly.type
_entity_poly.pdbx_seq_one_letter_code
_entity_poly.pdbx_strand_id
1 'polypeptide(L)' 'MAEGLVLLFALVLFVVFAIVLPLWVYNDAQKNSPHSGLLWALVAFFGGLLGILLYFIIGRDTGRRTTTQY' A
#
# COMPACT_ATOMS: atom_id res chain seq x y z
N MET A 1 -4.27 26.25 -7.47
CA MET A 1 -3.83 25.45 -8.65
C MET A 1 -3.14 24.16 -8.21
N ALA A 2 -2.23 24.19 -7.23
CA ALA A 2 -1.51 23.00 -6.77
C ALA A 2 -2.39 22.01 -5.98
N GLU A 3 -3.38 22.45 -5.21
CA GLU A 3 -4.16 21.54 -4.35
C GLU A 3 -5.01 20.56 -5.17
N GLY A 4 -5.58 21.00 -6.29
CA GLY A 4 -6.36 20.15 -7.19
C GLY A 4 -5.52 19.04 -7.81
N LEU A 5 -4.26 19.33 -8.16
CA LEU A 5 -3.32 18.33 -8.70
C LEU A 5 -2.94 17.30 -7.64
N VAL A 6 -2.70 17.74 -6.39
CA VAL A 6 -2.41 16.85 -5.26
C VAL A 6 -3.57 15.92 -4.98
N LEU A 7 -4.81 16.43 -4.96
CA LEU A 7 -6.01 15.62 -4.76
C LEU A 7 -6.21 14.61 -5.88
N LEU A 8 -6.04 15.02 -7.14
CA LEU A 8 -6.13 14.12 -8.28
C LEU A 8 -5.06 13.02 -8.20
N PHE A 9 -3.82 13.37 -7.87
CA PHE A 9 -2.73 12.42 -7.73
C PHE A 9 -3.01 11.41 -6.61
N ALA A 10 -3.44 11.89 -5.44
CA ALA A 10 -3.82 11.03 -4.32
C ALA A 10 -4.99 10.09 -4.70
N LEU A 11 -5.98 10.59 -5.43
CA LEU A 11 -7.11 9.80 -5.91
C LEU A 11 -6.65 8.69 -6.88
N VAL A 12 -5.76 9.02 -7.81
CA VAL A 12 -5.21 8.03 -8.75
C VAL A 12 -4.44 6.95 -8.01
N LEU A 13 -3.57 7.32 -7.06
CA LEU A 13 -2.85 6.34 -6.24
C LEU A 13 -3.81 5.46 -5.42
N PHE A 14 -4.87 6.05 -4.87
CA PHE A 14 -5.89 5.31 -4.13
C PHE A 14 -6.60 4.28 -5.03
N VAL A 15 -7.02 4.67 -6.24
CA VAL A 15 -7.66 3.76 -7.21
C VAL A 15 -6.70 2.65 -7.63
N VAL A 16 -5.44 2.97 -7.90
CA VAL A 16 -4.44 1.98 -8.27
C VAL A 16 -4.26 0.95 -7.15
N PHE A 17 -4.10 1.41 -5.91
CA PHE A 17 -3.91 0.54 -4.75
C PHE A 17 -5.16 -0.30 -4.44
N ALA A 18 -6.33 0.34 -4.39
CA ALA A 18 -7.55 -0.31 -3.91
C ALA A 18 -8.23 -1.19 -4.96
N ILE A 19 -8.02 -0.92 -6.25
CA ILE A 19 -8.75 -1.59 -7.33
C ILE A 19 -7.79 -2.24 -8.32
N VAL A 20 -6.89 -1.46 -8.94
CA VAL A 20 -6.07 -1.96 -10.04
C VAL A 20 -5.16 -3.11 -9.59
N LEU A 21 -4.48 -2.95 -8.46
CA LEU A 21 -3.57 -3.98 -7.94
C LEU A 21 -4.32 -5.27 -7.53
N PRO A 22 -5.39 -5.25 -6.72
CA PRO A 22 -6.13 -6.46 -6.38
C PRO A 22 -6.73 -7.17 -7.60
N LEU A 23 -7.27 -6.42 -8.57
CA LEU A 23 -7.82 -7.01 -9.80
C LEU A 23 -6.72 -7.61 -10.69
N TRP A 24 -5.56 -6.97 -10.78
CA TRP A 24 -4.43 -7.52 -11.50
C TRP A 24 -3.93 -8.81 -10.84
N VAL A 25 -3.73 -8.80 -9.52
CA VAL A 25 -3.33 -10.00 -8.74
C VAL A 25 -4.37 -11.11 -8.87
N TYR A 26 -5.66 -10.79 -8.84
CA TYR A 26 -6.73 -11.76 -9.08
C TYR A 26 -6.57 -12.42 -10.46
N ASN A 27 -6.47 -11.63 -11.52
CA ASN A 27 -6.38 -12.14 -12.89
C ASN A 27 -5.10 -12.94 -13.15
N ASP A 28 -4.00 -12.54 -12.51
CA ASP A 28 -2.73 -13.26 -12.55
C ASP A 28 -2.83 -14.61 -11.83
N ALA A 29 -3.36 -14.61 -10.61
CA ALA A 29 -3.51 -15.82 -9.79
C ALA A 29 -4.43 -16.86 -10.45
N GLN A 30 -5.46 -16.44 -11.19
CA GLN A 30 -6.33 -17.35 -11.95
C GLN A 30 -5.59 -18.17 -13.01
N LYS A 31 -4.42 -17.70 -13.48
CA LYS A 31 -3.61 -18.38 -14.49
C LYS A 31 -2.39 -19.06 -13.90
N ASN A 32 -1.86 -18.50 -12.80
CA ASN A 32 -0.52 -18.82 -12.31
C ASN A 32 -0.51 -19.43 -10.90
N SER A 33 -1.66 -19.62 -10.24
CA SER A 33 -1.73 -20.20 -8.89
C SER A 33 -2.70 -21.39 -8.82
N PRO A 34 -2.36 -22.45 -8.05
CA PRO A 34 -3.30 -23.52 -7.72
C PRO A 34 -4.35 -23.09 -6.68
N HIS A 35 -4.23 -21.90 -6.09
CA HIS A 35 -5.14 -21.38 -5.07
C HIS A 35 -6.12 -20.34 -5.64
N SER A 36 -7.21 -20.07 -4.92
CA SER A 36 -8.24 -19.12 -5.34
C SER A 36 -7.66 -17.72 -5.61
N GLY A 37 -7.97 -17.13 -6.77
CA GLY A 37 -7.58 -15.76 -7.09
C GLY A 37 -8.14 -14.71 -6.12
N LEU A 38 -9.32 -14.97 -5.53
CA LEU A 38 -9.92 -14.08 -4.52
C LEU A 38 -9.05 -14.00 -3.27
N LEU A 39 -8.48 -15.14 -2.83
CA LEU A 39 -7.58 -15.17 -1.69
C LEU A 39 -6.35 -14.28 -1.95
N TRP A 40 -5.74 -14.40 -3.13
CA TRP A 40 -4.58 -13.58 -3.50
C TRP A 40 -4.92 -12.09 -3.60
N ALA A 41 -6.09 -11.74 -4.13
CA ALA A 41 -6.56 -10.35 -4.17
C ALA A 41 -6.73 -9.76 -2.76
N LEU A 42 -7.30 -10.54 -1.84
CA LEU A 42 -7.44 -10.14 -0.43
C LEU A 42 -6.07 -9.99 0.24
N VAL A 43 -5.14 -10.92 0.00
CA VAL A 43 -3.77 -10.84 0.52
C VAL A 43 -3.05 -9.60 -0.01
N ALA A 44 -3.17 -9.27 -1.30
CA ALA A 44 -2.55 -8.08 -1.88
C ALA A 44 -3.12 -6.79 -1.27
N PHE A 45 -4.45 -6.70 -1.14
CA PHE A 45 -5.11 -5.53 -0.57
C PHE A 45 -4.79 -5.36 0.93
N PHE A 46 -5.11 -6.37 1.75
CA PHE A 46 -4.91 -6.31 3.19
C PHE A 46 -3.44 -6.35 3.58
N GLY A 47 -2.60 -7.10 2.87
CA GLY A 47 -1.16 -7.12 3.09
C GLY A 47 -0.52 -5.77 2.80
N GLY A 48 -0.89 -5.12 1.70
CA GLY A 48 -0.46 -3.75 1.41
C GLY A 48 -0.92 -2.75 2.48
N LEU A 49 -2.19 -2.84 2.89
CA LEU A 49 -2.76 -1.96 3.92
C LEU A 49 -2.07 -2.18 5.27
N LEU A 50 -1.86 -3.43 5.66
CA LEU A 50 -1.13 -3.79 6.87
C LEU A 50 0.32 -3.27 6.83
N GLY A 51 1.02 -3.40 5.70
CA GLY A 51 2.37 -2.86 5.53
C GLY A 51 2.44 -1.35 5.82
N ILE A 52 1.47 -0.59 5.31
CA ILE A 52 1.35 0.85 5.57
C ILE A 52 1.09 1.10 7.06
N LEU A 53 0.13 0.39 7.67
CA LEU A 53 -0.17 0.54 9.09
C LEU A 53 1.03 0.23 9.99
N LEU A 54 1.73 -0.87 9.71
CA LEU A 54 2.94 -1.27 10.46
C LEU A 54 4.06 -0.24 10.32
N TYR A 55 4.23 0.37 9.14
CA TYR A 55 5.17 1.47 8.97
C TYR A 55 4.83 2.64 9.90
N PHE A 56 3.56 3.01 10.05
CA PHE A 56 3.17 4.11 10.94
C PHE A 56 3.16 3.77 12.43
N ILE A 57 3.02 2.49 12.80
CA ILE A 57 3.01 2.08 14.21
C ILE A 57 4.43 1.80 14.69
N ILE A 58 5.21 1.09 13.89
CA ILE A 58 6.51 0.52 14.28
C ILE A 58 7.64 1.13 13.46
N GLY A 59 7.47 1.25 12.14
CA GLY A 59 8.55 1.66 11.23
C GLY A 59 8.95 3.14 11.32
N ARG A 60 8.06 4.01 11.82
CA ARG A 60 8.31 5.44 11.96
C ARG A 60 9.08 5.77 13.24
N ASP A 61 10.27 5.20 13.40
CA ASP A 61 11.18 5.72 14.41
C ASP A 61 11.50 7.18 14.09
N THR A 62 10.92 8.08 14.87
CA THR A 62 11.34 9.47 14.93
C THR A 62 12.66 9.44 15.67
N GLY A 63 13.76 9.32 14.94
CA GLY A 63 15.08 9.51 15.48
C GLY A 63 15.16 10.87 16.15
N ARG A 64 14.86 10.94 17.45
CA ARG A 64 15.40 11.98 18.31
C ARG A 64 16.91 11.79 18.20
N ARG A 65 17.51 12.56 17.29
CA ARG A 65 18.92 12.91 17.38
C ARG A 65 19.05 13.66 18.70
N THR A 66 19.33 12.94 19.78
CA THR A 66 20.01 13.53 20.92
C THR A 66 21.36 13.96 20.40
N THR A 67 21.42 15.22 19.98
CA THR A 67 22.65 15.99 19.88
C THR A 67 23.28 15.95 21.26
N THR A 68 24.15 14.97 21.50
CA THR A 68 25.14 15.08 22.55
C THR A 68 26.20 16.02 22.02
N GLN A 69 26.05 17.30 22.35
CA GLN A 69 27.13 18.28 22.22
C GLN A 69 28.19 17.94 23.26
N TYR A 70 29.39 17.61 22.81
CA TYR A 70 30.65 17.79 23.51
C TYR A 70 31.59 18.55 22.57
#